data_AF-A0A8S9S0V6-F1
#
_entry.id   AF-A0A8S9S0V6-F1
#
_cell.length_a   1.000
_cell.length_b   1.000
_cell.length_c   1.000
_cell.angle_alpha   90.00
_cell.angle_beta   90.00
_cell.angle_gamma   90.00
#
_symmetry.space_group_name_H-M   'P 1'
#
loop_
_entity.id
_entity.type
_entity.pdbx_description
1 polymer ?
#
loop_
_entity_poly.entity_id
_entity_poly.type
_entity_poly.pdbx_seq_one_letter_code
_entity_poly.pdbx_strand_id
1 'polypeptide(L)'
;MSNFNLASLPLSVLHKILSKVATSHLRDFGSARIAFSGFNQIGREDYFYRSADLFNLNDWIDEANALRTSRLRCYQAGNQEAIYIRGMYEFFVLHLLDEGREKIRLAGERGLLWAKYVDGMLNLAFSVDARGFVHNYPSFSREFVDRMNYMITTLVSSGHWGYEKAELCEVG
;
A
#
# COMPACT_ATOMS: atom_id res chain seq x y z
N MET A 1 -21.93 6.87 -34.85
CA MET A 1 -21.63 6.32 -33.51
C MET A 1 -22.35 7.19 -32.50
N SER A 2 -23.30 6.64 -31.74
CA SER A 2 -23.93 7.37 -30.65
C SER A 2 -22.87 7.72 -29.61
N ASN A 3 -22.80 9.00 -29.24
CA ASN A 3 -21.87 9.47 -28.22
C ASN A 3 -22.31 8.87 -26.88
N PHE A 4 -21.50 7.98 -26.30
CA PHE A 4 -21.79 7.41 -24.99
C PHE A 4 -21.59 8.51 -23.93
N ASN A 5 -22.69 8.96 -23.31
CA ASN A 5 -22.64 9.95 -22.27
C ASN A 5 -22.54 9.29 -20.90
N LEU A 6 -21.37 9.37 -20.28
CA LEU A 6 -21.15 8.84 -18.94
C LEU A 6 -22.10 9.48 -17.90
N ALA A 7 -22.47 10.76 -18.07
CA ALA A 7 -23.35 11.47 -17.16
C ALA A 7 -24.82 10.99 -17.19
N SER A 8 -25.23 10.26 -18.24
CA SER A 8 -26.58 9.71 -18.33
C SER A 8 -26.71 8.32 -17.70
N LEU A 9 -25.62 7.75 -17.18
CA LEU A 9 -25.65 6.44 -16.54
C LEU A 9 -26.28 6.51 -15.15
N PRO A 10 -26.99 5.45 -14.72
CA PRO A 10 -27.38 5.32 -13.33
C PRO A 10 -26.19 5.37 -12.39
N LEU A 11 -26.36 5.97 -11.21
CA LEU A 11 -25.32 6.08 -10.18
C LEU A 11 -24.71 4.72 -9.84
N SER A 12 -25.52 3.66 -9.76
CA SER A 12 -25.06 2.29 -9.50
C SER A 12 -24.10 1.76 -10.56
N VAL A 13 -24.25 2.17 -11.82
CA VAL A 13 -23.34 1.80 -12.92
C VAL A 13 -22.04 2.59 -12.81
N LEU A 14 -22.11 3.89 -12.48
CA LEU A 14 -20.92 4.71 -12.24
C LEU A 14 -20.07 4.15 -11.09
N HIS A 15 -20.70 3.76 -9.99
CA HIS A 15 -20.01 3.08 -8.87
C HIS A 15 -19.34 1.79 -9.31
N LYS A 16 -20.02 0.94 -10.08
CA LYS A 16 -19.44 -0.32 -10.57
C LYS A 16 -18.23 -0.08 -11.49
N ILE A 17 -18.32 0.88 -12.41
CA ILE A 17 -17.21 1.25 -13.28
C ILE A 17 -16.03 1.73 -12.43
N LEU A 18 -16.25 2.71 -11.56
CA LEU A 18 -15.17 3.27 -10.76
C LEU A 18 -14.59 2.25 -9.78
N SER A 19 -15.41 1.36 -9.22
CA SER A 19 -14.95 0.28 -8.34
C SER A 19 -14.05 -0.66 -9.09
N LYS A 20 -14.41 -1.03 -10.33
CA LYS A 20 -13.57 -1.89 -11.16
C LYS A 20 -12.23 -1.22 -11.49
N VAL A 21 -12.24 0.08 -11.77
CA VAL A 21 -11.01 0.85 -11.99
C VAL A 21 -10.14 0.86 -10.73
N ALA A 22 -10.71 1.19 -9.57
CA ALA A 22 -10.00 1.23 -8.29
C ALA A 22 -9.35 -0.11 -7.91
N THR A 23 -10.05 -1.23 -8.10
CA THR A 23 -9.55 -2.58 -7.79
C THR A 23 -8.61 -3.14 -8.87
N SER A 24 -8.28 -2.37 -9.91
CA SER A 24 -7.38 -2.83 -10.98
C SER A 24 -6.13 -1.97 -11.08
N HIS A 25 -6.26 -0.64 -10.90
CA HIS A 25 -5.15 0.28 -10.99
C HIS A 25 -5.45 1.61 -10.27
N LEU A 26 -4.77 1.90 -9.16
CA LEU A 26 -5.01 3.13 -8.38
C LEU A 26 -4.75 4.42 -9.20
N ARG A 27 -3.79 4.41 -10.12
CA ARG A 27 -3.56 5.55 -11.05
C ARG A 27 -4.79 5.85 -11.89
N ASP A 28 -5.34 4.86 -12.58
CA ASP A 28 -6.52 5.03 -13.42
C ASP A 28 -7.72 5.49 -12.60
N PHE A 29 -7.80 5.09 -11.34
CA PHE A 29 -8.81 5.62 -10.41
C PHE A 29 -8.63 7.11 -10.16
N GLY A 30 -7.39 7.57 -9.93
CA GLY A 30 -7.08 8.99 -9.83
C GLY A 30 -7.42 9.75 -11.12
N SER A 31 -6.98 9.24 -12.27
CA SER A 31 -7.25 9.83 -13.59
C SER A 31 -8.74 9.90 -13.91
N ALA A 32 -9.51 8.84 -13.61
CA ALA A 32 -10.95 8.80 -13.83
C ALA A 32 -11.69 9.88 -13.02
N ARG A 33 -11.24 10.13 -11.78
CA ARG A 33 -11.80 11.18 -10.92
C ARG A 33 -11.49 12.59 -11.41
N ILE A 34 -10.33 12.80 -12.05
CA ILE A 34 -9.98 14.09 -12.65
C ILE A 34 -10.79 14.32 -13.94
N ALA A 35 -10.96 13.27 -14.75
CA ALA A 35 -11.61 13.35 -16.05
C ALA A 35 -13.14 13.53 -15.98
N PHE A 36 -13.79 13.08 -14.90
CA PHE A 36 -15.25 13.15 -14.78
C PHE A 36 -15.71 13.51 -13.36
N SER A 37 -16.50 14.58 -13.25
CA SER A 37 -16.99 15.11 -11.97
C SER A 37 -17.86 14.12 -11.19
N GLY A 38 -18.67 13.30 -11.87
CA GLY A 38 -19.46 12.25 -11.23
C GLY A 38 -18.57 11.18 -10.57
N PHE A 39 -17.45 10.81 -11.21
CA PHE A 39 -16.44 9.94 -10.59
C PHE A 39 -15.71 10.65 -9.44
N ASN A 40 -15.41 11.94 -9.57
CA ASN A 40 -14.78 12.68 -8.47
C ASN A 40 -15.63 12.67 -7.20
N GLN A 41 -16.97 12.78 -7.35
CA GLN A 41 -17.88 12.81 -6.22
C GLN A 41 -17.97 11.46 -5.52
N ILE A 42 -18.27 10.40 -6.28
CA ILE A 42 -18.39 9.04 -5.71
C ILE A 42 -17.04 8.51 -5.21
N GLY A 43 -15.94 8.81 -5.92
CA GLY A 43 -14.60 8.35 -5.60
C GLY A 43 -13.98 8.94 -4.34
N ARG A 44 -14.71 9.80 -3.61
CA ARG A 44 -14.32 10.28 -2.28
C ARG A 44 -14.69 9.32 -1.16
N GLU A 45 -15.53 8.32 -1.42
CA GLU A 45 -15.95 7.33 -0.43
C GLU A 45 -14.79 6.41 -0.02
N ASP A 46 -14.67 6.15 1.28
CA ASP A 46 -13.62 5.30 1.86
C ASP A 46 -13.60 3.87 1.29
N TYR A 47 -14.73 3.40 0.80
CA TYR A 47 -14.85 2.10 0.15
C TYR A 47 -13.84 1.92 -1.00
N PHE A 48 -13.62 2.95 -1.82
CA PHE A 48 -12.69 2.85 -2.95
C PHE A 48 -11.23 2.74 -2.47
N TYR A 49 -10.87 3.47 -1.41
CA TYR A 49 -9.54 3.41 -0.83
C TYR A 49 -9.29 2.09 -0.09
N ARG A 50 -10.31 1.55 0.58
CA ARG A 50 -10.25 0.23 1.24
C ARG A 50 -10.04 -0.92 0.26
N SER A 51 -10.59 -0.81 -0.96
CA SER A 51 -10.57 -1.86 -1.98
C SER A 51 -9.56 -1.64 -3.11
N ALA A 52 -8.85 -0.51 -3.11
CA ALA A 52 -7.87 -0.18 -4.15
C ALA A 52 -6.73 -1.21 -4.22
N ASP A 53 -6.32 -1.54 -5.45
CA ASP A 53 -5.13 -2.34 -5.73
C ASP A 53 -3.88 -1.44 -5.69
N LEU A 54 -2.99 -1.73 -4.74
CA LEU A 54 -1.74 -1.02 -4.50
C LEU A 54 -0.53 -1.79 -5.01
N PHE A 55 -0.65 -3.09 -5.28
CA PHE A 55 0.47 -3.86 -5.82
C PHE A 55 0.71 -3.60 -7.31
N ASN A 56 -0.34 -3.23 -8.04
CA ASN A 56 -0.21 -2.85 -9.45
C ASN A 56 0.27 -1.38 -9.65
N LEU A 57 0.97 -0.81 -8.67
CA LEU A 57 1.55 0.54 -8.72
C LEU A 57 2.97 0.52 -9.32
N ASN A 58 3.14 0.02 -10.54
CA ASN A 58 4.48 -0.14 -11.12
C ASN A 58 5.14 1.16 -11.60
N ASP A 59 4.38 2.21 -11.88
CA ASP A 59 4.88 3.27 -12.79
C ASP A 59 5.07 4.67 -12.17
N TRP A 60 5.00 4.81 -10.85
CA TRP A 60 4.87 6.13 -10.25
C TRP A 60 5.97 6.47 -9.23
N ILE A 61 7.17 6.72 -9.76
CA ILE A 61 8.29 7.27 -8.99
C ILE A 61 8.21 8.82 -8.95
N ASP A 62 7.64 9.47 -9.98
CA ASP A 62 7.80 10.92 -10.21
C ASP A 62 6.71 11.87 -9.67
N GLU A 63 5.53 11.41 -9.20
CA GLU A 63 4.57 12.28 -8.48
C GLU A 63 4.31 11.73 -7.06
N ALA A 64 5.41 11.66 -6.31
CA ALA A 64 5.49 11.12 -4.96
C ALA A 64 4.40 11.67 -4.02
N ASN A 65 4.00 12.95 -4.14
CA ASN A 65 3.06 13.58 -3.20
C ASN A 65 1.59 13.12 -3.39
N ALA A 66 1.12 12.98 -4.63
CA ALA A 66 -0.25 12.52 -4.90
C ALA A 66 -0.43 11.03 -4.53
N LEU A 67 0.62 10.24 -4.79
CA LEU A 67 0.70 8.85 -4.34
C LEU A 67 0.74 8.72 -2.83
N ARG A 68 1.60 9.50 -2.15
CA ARG A 68 1.70 9.49 -0.67
C ARG A 68 0.34 9.77 -0.04
N THR A 69 -0.36 10.79 -0.54
CA THR A 69 -1.70 11.16 -0.06
C THR A 69 -2.70 10.02 -0.30
N SER A 70 -2.69 9.41 -1.49
CA SER A 70 -3.59 8.30 -1.82
C SER A 70 -3.31 7.05 -0.99
N ARG A 71 -2.03 6.70 -0.79
CA ARG A 71 -1.58 5.58 0.05
C ARG A 71 -1.96 5.80 1.52
N LEU A 72 -1.80 7.03 2.03
CA LEU A 72 -2.23 7.37 3.38
C LEU A 72 -3.74 7.20 3.54
N ARG A 73 -4.54 7.64 2.57
CA ARG A 73 -5.99 7.41 2.57
C ARG A 73 -6.34 5.93 2.54
N CYS A 74 -5.65 5.12 1.73
CA CYS A 74 -5.83 3.66 1.71
C CYS A 74 -5.53 3.06 3.09
N TYR A 75 -4.43 3.47 3.72
CA TYR A 75 -4.07 3.03 5.06
C TYR A 75 -5.14 3.41 6.09
N GLN A 76 -5.59 4.67 6.10
CA GLN A 76 -6.65 5.16 6.99
C GLN A 76 -8.00 4.45 6.76
N ALA A 77 -8.33 4.12 5.51
CA ALA A 77 -9.54 3.37 5.16
C ALA A 77 -9.46 1.86 5.52
N GLY A 78 -8.30 1.39 6.00
CA GLY A 78 -8.06 0.02 6.43
C GLY A 78 -7.72 -0.95 5.31
N ASN A 79 -7.21 -0.47 4.17
CA ASN A 79 -6.76 -1.29 3.07
C ASN A 79 -5.66 -2.26 3.52
N GLN A 80 -5.85 -3.56 3.29
CA GLN A 80 -4.95 -4.60 3.75
C GLN A 80 -3.56 -4.53 3.10
N GLU A 81 -3.48 -4.13 1.82
CA GLU A 81 -2.22 -3.97 1.11
C GLU A 81 -1.46 -2.75 1.64
N ALA A 82 -2.15 -1.65 1.93
CA ALA A 82 -1.52 -0.47 2.53
C ALA A 82 -0.94 -0.78 3.90
N ILE A 83 -1.67 -1.54 4.72
CA ILE A 83 -1.20 -1.99 6.05
C ILE A 83 0.02 -2.91 5.90
N TYR A 84 -0.04 -3.88 5.00
CA TYR A 84 1.08 -4.79 4.73
C TYR A 84 2.31 -4.04 4.25
N ILE A 85 2.17 -3.17 3.26
CA ILE A 85 3.29 -2.40 2.71
C ILE A 85 3.91 -1.49 3.79
N ARG A 86 3.08 -0.86 4.63
CA ARG A 86 3.57 -0.09 5.78
C ARG A 86 4.33 -0.98 6.77
N GLY A 87 3.82 -2.17 7.06
CA GLY A 87 4.49 -3.15 7.93
C GLY A 87 5.83 -3.61 7.37
N MET A 88 5.90 -3.88 6.07
CA MET A 88 7.16 -4.21 5.37
C MET A 88 8.17 -3.08 5.48
N TYR A 89 7.75 -1.82 5.27
CA TYR A 89 8.63 -0.67 5.38
C TYR A 89 9.16 -0.48 6.81
N GLU A 90 8.27 -0.57 7.80
CA GLU A 90 8.67 -0.44 9.21
C GLU A 90 9.61 -1.57 9.65
N PHE A 91 9.32 -2.81 9.25
CA PHE A 91 10.13 -3.98 9.63
C PHE A 91 11.49 -3.98 8.93
N PHE A 92 11.51 -3.90 7.60
CA PHE A 92 12.72 -4.10 6.80
C PHE A 92 13.54 -2.82 6.59
N VAL A 93 12.93 -1.64 6.62
CA VAL A 93 13.63 -0.37 6.33
C VAL A 93 13.87 0.45 7.59
N LEU A 94 12.85 0.64 8.43
CA LEU A 94 12.99 1.45 9.66
C LEU A 94 13.48 0.65 10.87
N HIS A 95 13.51 -0.69 10.76
CA HIS A 95 13.88 -1.60 11.85
C HIS A 95 12.99 -1.49 13.10
N LEU A 96 11.74 -1.06 12.92
CA LEU A 96 10.69 -1.08 13.93
C LEU A 96 10.04 -2.48 13.92
N LEU A 97 10.73 -3.46 14.51
CA LEU A 97 10.42 -4.88 14.31
C LEU A 97 9.03 -5.26 14.83
N ASP A 98 8.67 -4.80 16.03
CA ASP A 98 7.38 -5.14 16.64
C ASP A 98 6.23 -4.44 15.91
N GLU A 99 6.37 -3.15 15.61
CA GLU A 99 5.35 -2.35 14.92
C GLU A 99 5.13 -2.82 13.48
N GLY A 100 6.23 -3.13 12.78
CA GLY A 100 6.20 -3.63 11.42
C GLY A 100 5.58 -5.02 11.35
N ARG A 101 5.97 -5.92 12.27
CA ARG A 101 5.42 -7.27 12.32
C ARG A 101 3.95 -7.28 12.69
N GLU A 102 3.52 -6.46 13.64
CA GLU A 102 2.10 -6.38 14.01
C GLU A 102 1.23 -5.98 12.82
N LYS A 103 1.71 -5.07 11.96
CA LYS A 103 1.01 -4.70 10.72
C LYS A 103 0.99 -5.82 9.68
N ILE A 104 2.12 -6.50 9.48
CA ILE A 104 2.19 -7.67 8.57
C ILE A 104 1.20 -8.74 9.04
N ARG A 105 1.22 -9.08 10.33
CA ARG A 105 0.31 -10.03 10.96
C ARG A 105 -1.15 -9.62 10.78
N LEU A 106 -1.49 -8.37 11.09
CA LEU A 106 -2.85 -7.81 10.95
C LEU A 106 -3.36 -7.88 9.50
N ALA A 107 -2.51 -7.55 8.51
CA ALA A 107 -2.88 -7.68 7.10
C ALA A 107 -3.13 -9.15 6.72
N GLY A 108 -2.33 -10.07 7.26
CA GLY A 108 -2.52 -11.51 7.11
C GLY A 108 -3.84 -11.99 7.70
N GLU A 109 -4.19 -11.58 8.92
CA GLU A 109 -5.46 -11.91 9.57
C GLU A 109 -6.67 -11.42 8.77
N ARG A 110 -6.54 -10.28 8.08
CA ARG A 110 -7.57 -9.73 7.19
C ARG A 110 -7.70 -10.45 5.84
N GLY A 111 -6.85 -11.45 5.59
CA GLY A 111 -6.96 -12.32 4.41
C GLY A 111 -5.94 -12.03 3.31
N LEU A 112 -5.01 -11.08 3.50
CA LEU A 112 -4.00 -10.81 2.50
C LEU A 112 -2.98 -11.96 2.43
N LEU A 113 -2.98 -12.70 1.31
CA LEU A 113 -2.17 -13.91 1.16
C LEU A 113 -0.67 -13.66 1.28
N TRP A 114 -0.18 -12.56 0.68
CA TRP A 114 1.22 -12.13 0.80
C TRP A 114 1.63 -11.90 2.24
N ALA A 115 0.78 -11.22 3.01
CA ALA A 115 1.05 -10.96 4.42
C ALA A 115 1.04 -12.24 5.26
N LYS A 116 0.11 -13.17 5.02
CA LYS A 116 0.11 -14.49 5.68
C LYS A 116 1.40 -15.26 5.41
N TYR A 117 1.85 -15.26 4.15
CA TYR A 117 3.09 -15.92 3.76
C TYR A 117 4.30 -15.30 4.46
N VAL A 118 4.43 -13.98 4.42
CA VAL A 118 5.56 -13.27 5.05
C VAL A 118 5.54 -13.45 6.57
N ASP A 119 4.38 -13.30 7.23
CA ASP A 119 4.28 -13.54 8.68
C ASP A 119 4.70 -14.97 9.06
N GLY A 120 4.26 -15.97 8.27
CA GLY A 120 4.70 -17.35 8.43
C GLY A 120 6.22 -17.52 8.27
N MET A 121 6.82 -16.87 7.27
CA MET A 121 8.27 -16.89 7.07
C MET A 121 9.03 -16.21 8.21
N LEU A 122 8.51 -15.10 8.74
CA LEU A 122 9.08 -14.45 9.92
C LEU A 122 9.01 -15.36 11.15
N ASN A 123 7.91 -16.07 11.36
CA ASN A 123 7.79 -17.06 12.45
C ASN A 123 8.81 -18.20 12.38
N LEU A 124 9.24 -18.56 11.17
CA LEU A 124 10.27 -19.58 10.97
C LEU A 124 11.68 -19.00 11.16
N ALA A 125 11.93 -17.80 10.63
CA ALA A 125 13.24 -17.17 10.64
C ALA A 125 13.63 -16.59 12.01
N PHE A 126 12.65 -16.28 12.85
CA PHE A 126 12.87 -15.56 14.11
C PHE A 126 12.14 -16.22 15.29
N SER A 127 12.76 -16.14 16.46
CA SER A 127 12.16 -16.40 17.77
C SER A 127 12.06 -15.11 18.56
N VAL A 128 11.24 -15.12 19.62
CA VAL A 128 11.16 -14.01 20.58
C VAL A 128 11.75 -14.49 21.90
N ASP A 129 12.78 -13.81 22.40
CA ASP A 129 13.34 -14.01 23.73
C ASP A 129 13.17 -12.76 24.61
N ALA A 130 13.70 -12.78 25.84
CA ALA A 130 13.60 -11.65 26.77
C ALA A 130 14.26 -10.34 26.28
N ARG A 131 15.05 -10.40 25.21
CA ARG A 131 15.71 -9.25 24.56
C ARG A 131 15.02 -8.84 23.25
N GLY A 132 13.93 -9.52 22.86
CA GLY A 132 13.17 -9.23 21.65
C GLY A 132 13.39 -10.26 20.54
N PHE A 133 13.41 -9.80 19.30
CA PHE A 133 13.55 -10.65 18.10
C PHE A 133 14.95 -11.26 17.98
N VAL A 134 15.03 -12.60 17.95
CA VAL A 134 16.27 -13.37 17.78
C VAL A 134 16.19 -14.19 16.50
N HIS A 135 17.25 -14.16 15.68
CA HIS A 135 17.32 -14.99 14.48
C HIS A 135 17.52 -16.47 14.84
N ASN A 136 16.67 -17.35 14.30
CA ASN A 136 16.79 -18.81 14.47
C ASN A 136 17.91 -19.42 13.62
N TYR A 137 18.45 -18.65 12.67
CA TYR A 137 19.51 -19.06 11.77
C TYR A 137 20.74 -18.19 12.01
N PRO A 138 21.76 -18.67 12.75
CA PRO A 138 22.94 -17.88 13.09
C PRO A 138 23.73 -17.38 11.87
N SER A 139 23.61 -18.07 10.73
CA SER A 139 24.20 -17.69 9.44
C SER A 139 23.35 -16.69 8.64
N PHE A 140 22.12 -16.42 9.09
CA PHE A 140 21.22 -15.46 8.46
C PHE A 140 21.56 -14.06 8.95
N SER A 141 22.61 -13.49 8.36
CA SER A 141 23.08 -12.15 8.66
C SER A 141 22.10 -11.07 8.19
N ARG A 142 22.26 -9.87 8.74
CA ARG A 142 21.55 -8.65 8.29
C ARG A 142 21.68 -8.41 6.78
N GLU A 143 22.81 -8.79 6.18
CA GLU A 143 23.03 -8.70 4.74
C GLU A 143 22.01 -9.54 3.95
N PHE A 144 21.58 -10.70 4.46
CA PHE A 144 20.52 -11.48 3.82
C PHE A 144 19.15 -10.81 3.92
N VAL A 145 18.87 -10.14 5.04
CA VAL A 145 17.65 -9.32 5.20
C VAL A 145 17.65 -8.17 4.20
N ASP A 146 18.79 -7.48 4.05
CA ASP A 146 18.94 -6.38 3.10
C ASP A 146 18.83 -6.88 1.64
N ARG A 147 19.39 -8.06 1.32
CA ARG A 147 19.21 -8.70 0.00
C ARG A 147 17.77 -9.13 -0.26
N MET A 148 17.08 -9.70 0.73
CA MET A 148 15.65 -10.01 0.60
C MET A 148 14.82 -8.75 0.39
N ASN A 149 15.08 -7.71 1.17
CA ASN A 149 14.44 -6.42 0.99
C ASN A 149 14.72 -5.86 -0.41
N TYR A 150 15.97 -5.92 -0.89
CA TYR A 150 16.32 -5.53 -2.24
C TYR A 150 15.54 -6.33 -3.30
N MET A 151 15.44 -7.65 -3.17
CA MET A 151 14.64 -8.49 -4.07
C MET A 151 13.16 -8.13 -4.03
N ILE A 152 12.59 -7.96 -2.84
CA ILE A 152 11.18 -7.60 -2.66
C ILE A 152 10.91 -6.20 -3.22
N THR A 153 11.78 -5.23 -2.97
CA THR A 153 11.62 -3.84 -3.43
C THR A 153 11.91 -3.67 -4.93
N THR A 154 12.79 -4.49 -5.52
CA THR A 154 12.96 -4.55 -6.99
C THR A 154 11.81 -5.25 -7.69
N LEU A 155 11.12 -6.19 -7.02
CA LEU A 155 9.87 -6.80 -7.49
C LEU A 155 8.62 -5.91 -7.27
N VAL A 156 8.65 -4.99 -6.30
CA VAL A 156 7.49 -4.18 -5.84
C VAL A 156 7.63 -2.68 -6.18
N SER A 157 8.70 -2.28 -6.88
CA SER A 157 8.94 -0.93 -7.37
C SER A 157 9.05 0.15 -6.28
N SER A 158 10.23 0.76 -6.23
CA SER A 158 10.69 1.76 -5.26
C SER A 158 9.83 3.03 -5.21
N GLY A 159 8.90 3.12 -4.27
CA GLY A 159 8.22 4.37 -3.92
C GLY A 159 8.64 4.83 -2.53
N HIS A 160 9.23 6.01 -2.40
CA HIS A 160 9.70 6.60 -1.14
C HIS A 160 8.58 6.70 -0.08
N TRP A 161 8.66 5.92 1.01
CA TRP A 161 7.63 5.75 2.06
C TRP A 161 7.83 6.63 3.31
N GLY A 162 8.74 7.61 3.27
CA GLY A 162 8.97 8.53 4.38
C GLY A 162 7.73 9.41 4.64
N TYR A 163 7.07 9.19 5.77
CA TYR A 163 5.95 10.03 6.26
C TYR A 163 6.40 11.13 7.22
N GLU A 164 7.72 11.31 7.40
CA GLU A 164 8.29 12.30 8.30
C GLU A 164 9.12 13.33 7.53
N LYS A 165 8.43 14.34 6.99
CA LYS A 165 8.92 15.72 6.93
C LYS A 165 7.73 16.61 6.61
N ALA A 166 7.27 17.35 7.62
CA ALA A 166 6.67 18.63 7.35
C ALA A 166 7.81 19.50 6.81
N GLU A 167 7.86 19.70 5.49
CA GLU A 167 8.67 20.79 4.96
C GLU A 167 8.05 22.07 5.48
N LEU A 168 8.76 22.67 6.42
CA LEU A 168 8.54 24.02 6.92
C LEU A 168 8.34 24.92 5.71
N CYS A 169 7.20 25.63 5.69
CA CYS A 169 7.06 26.83 4.89
C CYS A 169 8.18 27.79 5.30
N GLU A 170 9.24 27.88 4.50
CA GLU A 170 10.07 29.07 4.50
C GLU A 170 9.48 30.04 3.49
N VAL A 171 8.84 31.05 4.07
CA VAL A 171 8.52 32.33 3.43
C VAL A 171 9.85 33.01 3.10
N GLY A 172 9.99 33.42 1.83
CA GLY A 172 11.07 34.28 1.34
C GLY A 172 10.72 34.79 -0.05
#